data_AF-A0A2E4Y4H5-F1
#
_entry.id   AF-A0A2E4Y4H5-F1
#
_cell.length_a   1.000
_cell.length_b   1.000
_cell.length_c   1.000
_cell.angle_alpha   90.00
_cell.angle_beta   90.00
_cell.angle_gamma   90.00
#
_symmetry.space_group_name_H-M   'P 1'
#
loop_
_entity.id
_entity.type
_entity.pdbx_description
1 polymer ?
#
loop_
_entity_poly.entity_id
_entity_poly.type
_entity_poly.pdbx_seq_one_letter_code
_entity_poly.pdbx_strand_id
1 'polypeptide(L)'
;MDWMVILNFLILILTLFSFLSTLASLEKLQFNIINKSYFLKTRTAVSSNFLFDLCKSLFKKSMDKEKPYQNISFLCSLIAIFFSICPFLLFSLSFEIESLTKFQVVLKPGNPLTLMYFLVSFLLGLFPILVDSWVCGKGFSYIASTREFIWRFVLAITLFFLVISSFLSDKGPETLQYLPFEEINNFWKGLNWGVFKQPIGSVVFFICLTLCLARKNHFGFSSTGTRSVIKEIGSYHNALSFNIFKLSDNLNYLGFLLLFVFLYLGGWSSHSVLDQMIQKPFLLFFLKGILLLVKTSIVHLLVFGVYLSIPSLKWKHAVKVSLRYLLPISVFNLVLTLVWLYTYKGTSL
;
A
#
# COMPACT_ATOMS: atom_id res chain seq x y z
N MET A 1 -25.56 3.71 15.70
CA MET A 1 -24.15 3.87 15.26
C MET A 1 -23.45 4.63 16.35
N ASP A 2 -22.53 3.97 17.04
CA ASP A 2 -21.89 4.54 18.21
C ASP A 2 -20.94 5.66 17.77
N TRP A 3 -21.08 6.86 18.34
CA TRP A 3 -20.22 8.02 18.07
C TRP A 3 -18.73 7.69 18.18
N MET A 4 -18.38 6.69 19.00
CA MET A 4 -17.04 6.13 19.15
C MET A 4 -16.48 5.52 17.85
N VAL A 5 -17.31 4.87 17.02
CA VAL A 5 -16.87 4.28 15.75
C VAL A 5 -16.51 5.38 14.75
N ILE A 6 -17.31 6.43 14.69
CA ILE A 6 -17.07 7.60 13.82
C ILE A 6 -15.80 8.34 14.26
N LEU A 7 -15.62 8.51 15.56
CA LEU A 7 -14.44 9.15 16.13
C LEU A 7 -13.16 8.34 15.85
N ASN A 8 -13.20 7.01 16.04
CA ASN A 8 -12.09 6.13 15.69
C ASN A 8 -11.77 6.16 14.20
N PHE A 9 -12.79 6.22 13.34
CA PHE A 9 -12.63 6.34 11.90
C PHE A 9 -11.92 7.65 11.51
N LEU A 10 -12.32 8.77 12.12
CA LEU A 10 -11.67 10.07 11.90
C LEU A 10 -10.22 10.08 12.38
N ILE A 11 -9.93 9.50 13.55
CA ILE A 11 -8.56 9.36 14.05
C ILE A 11 -7.71 8.50 13.10
N LEU A 12 -8.25 7.40 12.60
CA LEU A 12 -7.58 6.55 11.61
C LEU A 12 -7.24 7.34 10.34
N ILE A 13 -8.19 8.13 9.83
CA ILE A 13 -7.92 8.97 8.66
C ILE A 13 -6.79 9.97 8.95
N LEU A 14 -6.86 10.70 10.05
CA LEU A 14 -5.85 11.70 10.42
C LEU A 14 -4.46 11.08 10.61
N THR A 15 -4.38 9.90 11.22
CA THR A 15 -3.12 9.17 11.41
C THR A 15 -2.54 8.66 10.09
N LEU A 16 -3.38 8.20 9.15
CA LEU A 16 -2.91 7.82 7.81
C LEU A 16 -2.36 9.02 7.04
N PHE A 17 -3.02 10.16 7.12
CA PHE A 17 -2.55 11.40 6.48
C PHE A 17 -1.24 11.90 7.08
N SER A 18 -1.09 11.87 8.40
CA SER A 18 0.14 12.27 9.06
C SER A 18 1.28 11.31 8.72
N PHE A 19 1.02 10.00 8.70
CA PHE A 19 2.01 8.98 8.33
C PHE A 19 2.44 9.07 6.85
N LEU A 20 1.51 9.36 5.95
CA LEU A 20 1.86 9.65 4.55
C LEU A 20 2.78 10.87 4.43
N SER A 21 2.51 11.90 5.22
CA SER A 21 3.34 13.11 5.25
C SER A 21 4.77 12.82 5.74
N THR A 22 4.92 11.96 6.75
CA THR A 22 6.25 11.58 7.25
C THR A 22 6.99 10.68 6.26
N LEU A 23 6.31 9.77 5.56
CA LEU A 23 6.95 8.99 4.49
C LEU A 23 7.42 9.89 3.34
N ALA A 24 6.62 10.87 2.92
CA ALA A 24 7.03 11.80 1.87
C ALA A 24 8.21 12.69 2.27
N SER A 25 8.35 13.04 3.56
CA SER A 25 9.55 13.75 4.03
C SER A 25 10.78 12.83 4.05
N LEU A 26 10.61 11.56 4.44
CA LEU A 26 11.68 10.56 4.40
C LEU A 26 12.19 10.29 2.98
N GLU A 27 11.29 10.14 1.99
CA GLU A 27 11.68 9.99 0.58
C GLU A 27 12.55 11.16 0.09
N LYS A 28 12.18 12.39 0.47
CA LYS A 28 12.97 13.59 0.13
C LYS A 28 14.32 13.60 0.80
N LEU A 29 14.39 13.24 2.08
CA LEU A 29 15.66 13.16 2.81
C LEU A 29 16.58 12.11 2.18
N GLN A 30 16.07 10.92 1.88
CA GLN A 30 16.85 9.85 1.24
C GLN A 30 17.33 10.26 -0.16
N PHE A 31 16.47 10.90 -0.95
CA PHE A 31 16.85 11.45 -2.25
C PHE A 31 17.95 12.52 -2.15
N ASN A 32 17.84 13.42 -1.17
CA ASN A 32 18.83 14.48 -0.94
C ASN A 32 20.19 13.92 -0.52
N ILE A 33 20.21 12.85 0.26
CA ILE A 33 21.46 12.16 0.66
C ILE A 33 22.17 11.58 -0.57
N ILE A 34 21.41 10.94 -1.47
CA ILE A 34 21.97 10.26 -2.65
C ILE A 34 22.40 11.26 -3.74
N ASN A 35 21.63 12.33 -3.96
CA ASN A 35 21.87 13.30 -5.04
C ASN A 35 22.50 14.63 -4.56
N LYS A 36 23.41 14.55 -3.58
CA LYS A 36 24.07 15.70 -2.90
C LYS A 36 24.74 16.70 -3.87
N SER A 37 24.91 16.38 -5.15
CA SER A 37 25.53 17.20 -6.20
C SER A 37 24.59 18.07 -7.05
N TYR A 38 23.25 17.93 -7.00
CA TYR A 38 22.36 18.63 -7.96
C TYR A 38 21.28 19.55 -7.37
N PHE A 39 21.18 19.68 -6.04
CA PHE A 39 20.06 20.39 -5.41
C PHE A 39 20.19 21.92 -5.37
N LEU A 40 21.32 22.51 -5.79
CA LEU A 40 21.54 23.95 -5.67
C LEU A 40 20.71 24.83 -6.63
N LYS A 41 19.92 24.27 -7.57
CA LYS A 41 19.31 25.09 -8.64
C LYS A 41 17.78 25.07 -8.80
N THR A 42 17.01 24.31 -8.02
CA THR A 42 15.54 24.39 -8.09
C THR A 42 14.91 24.55 -6.73
N ARG A 43 14.71 25.81 -6.36
CA ARG A 43 14.07 26.30 -5.15
C ARG A 43 12.53 26.21 -5.23
N THR A 44 11.99 25.07 -5.65
CA THR A 44 10.56 24.79 -5.49
C THR A 44 10.42 23.73 -4.41
N ALA A 45 10.29 24.22 -3.18
CA ALA A 45 9.81 23.45 -2.05
C ALA A 45 8.42 22.88 -2.42
N VAL A 46 8.39 21.69 -3.01
CA VAL A 46 7.24 20.80 -2.90
C VAL A 46 7.13 20.57 -1.39
N SER A 47 6.06 21.06 -0.77
CA SER A 47 5.89 20.90 0.66
C SER A 47 5.93 19.41 1.01
N SER A 48 6.52 19.04 2.13
CA SER A 48 6.51 17.65 2.64
C SER A 48 5.12 17.16 3.02
N ASN A 49 4.13 18.06 3.03
CA ASN A 49 2.84 17.80 3.64
C ASN A 49 1.79 17.61 2.55
N PHE A 50 1.29 16.38 2.37
CA PHE A 50 0.20 16.08 1.45
C PHE A 50 -1.04 16.97 1.68
N LEU A 51 -1.33 17.30 2.95
CA LEU A 51 -2.40 18.22 3.31
C LEU A 51 -2.16 19.63 2.73
N PHE A 52 -0.93 20.12 2.75
CA PHE A 52 -0.60 21.41 2.16
C PHE A 52 -0.73 21.38 0.65
N ASP A 53 -0.28 20.30 -0.01
CA ASP A 53 -0.43 20.14 -1.46
C ASP A 53 -1.92 20.03 -1.87
N LEU A 54 -2.76 19.39 -1.04
CA LEU A 54 -4.22 19.36 -1.21
C LEU A 54 -4.83 20.75 -1.04
N CYS A 55 -4.49 21.47 0.03
CA CYS A 55 -4.92 22.85 0.25
C CYS A 55 -4.51 23.75 -0.92
N LYS A 56 -3.27 23.61 -1.40
CA LYS A 56 -2.78 24.35 -2.56
C LYS A 56 -3.57 24.03 -3.83
N SER A 57 -3.99 22.77 -4.02
CA SER A 57 -4.85 22.43 -5.18
C SER A 57 -6.27 22.97 -5.09
N LEU A 58 -6.83 23.18 -3.89
CA LEU A 58 -8.14 23.84 -3.74
C LEU A 58 -8.11 25.25 -4.33
N PHE A 59 -6.99 25.96 -4.15
CA PHE A 59 -6.81 27.32 -4.69
C PHE A 59 -6.30 27.34 -6.14
N LYS A 60 -5.91 26.20 -6.70
CA LYS A 60 -5.37 26.13 -8.06
C LYS A 60 -6.53 26.13 -9.06
N LYS A 61 -6.63 27.21 -9.83
CA LYS A 61 -7.63 27.37 -10.89
C LYS A 61 -7.55 26.20 -11.89
N SER A 62 -8.68 25.60 -12.22
CA SER A 62 -8.77 24.58 -13.27
C SER A 62 -8.38 25.21 -14.61
N MET A 63 -7.48 24.53 -15.34
CA MET A 63 -6.91 25.05 -16.59
C MET A 63 -7.91 24.99 -17.75
N ASP A 64 -8.90 24.07 -17.71
CA ASP A 64 -9.92 23.92 -18.76
C ASP A 64 -11.31 24.23 -18.17
N LYS A 65 -11.87 25.39 -18.54
CA LYS A 65 -13.20 25.88 -18.11
C LYS A 65 -14.39 25.27 -18.90
N GLU A 66 -14.14 24.45 -19.92
CA GLU A 66 -15.14 24.20 -20.97
C GLU A 66 -15.76 22.79 -21.02
N LYS A 67 -15.63 21.94 -19.99
CA LYS A 67 -16.24 20.59 -20.05
C LYS A 67 -17.33 20.37 -18.98
N PRO A 68 -18.54 19.89 -19.37
CA PRO A 68 -19.65 19.61 -18.46
C PRO A 68 -19.39 18.44 -17.48
N TYR A 69 -18.22 17.79 -17.56
CA TYR A 69 -17.93 16.56 -16.83
C TYR A 69 -17.04 16.73 -15.59
N GLN A 70 -16.77 17.96 -15.16
CA GLN A 70 -15.94 18.23 -13.97
C GLN A 70 -16.50 17.56 -12.69
N ASN A 71 -17.83 17.50 -12.56
CA ASN A 71 -18.49 16.86 -11.42
C ASN A 71 -18.27 15.34 -11.41
N ILE A 72 -18.31 14.69 -12.59
CA ILE A 72 -18.09 13.25 -12.71
C ILE A 72 -16.64 12.89 -12.38
N SER A 73 -15.69 13.70 -12.85
CA SER A 73 -14.26 13.54 -12.54
C SER A 73 -14.00 13.62 -11.03
N PHE A 74 -14.62 14.60 -10.36
CA PHE A 74 -14.51 14.74 -8.91
C PHE A 74 -15.12 13.53 -8.18
N LEU A 75 -16.30 13.07 -8.59
CA LEU A 75 -16.93 11.86 -8.03
C LEU A 75 -16.04 10.62 -8.18
N CYS A 76 -15.44 10.41 -9.36
CA CYS A 76 -14.50 9.30 -9.58
C CYS A 76 -13.32 9.36 -8.60
N SER A 77 -12.78 10.55 -8.37
CA SER A 77 -11.66 10.74 -7.46
C SER A 77 -12.04 10.44 -5.99
N LEU A 78 -13.27 10.79 -5.57
CA LEU A 78 -13.80 10.43 -4.25
C LEU A 78 -13.98 8.92 -4.08
N ILE A 79 -14.52 8.25 -5.11
CA ILE A 79 -14.69 6.79 -5.12
C ILE A 79 -13.32 6.10 -4.98
N ALA A 80 -12.29 6.58 -5.68
CA ALA A 80 -10.94 6.03 -5.57
C ALA A 80 -10.36 6.14 -4.15
N ILE A 81 -10.47 7.32 -3.51
CA ILE A 81 -10.04 7.49 -2.11
C ILE A 81 -10.82 6.57 -1.19
N PHE A 82 -12.14 6.50 -1.33
CA PHE A 82 -12.99 5.67 -0.48
C PHE A 82 -12.50 4.22 -0.44
N PHE A 83 -12.34 3.61 -1.61
CA PHE A 83 -11.82 2.24 -1.72
C PHE A 83 -10.36 2.09 -1.27
N SER A 84 -9.59 3.17 -1.22
CA SER A 84 -8.22 3.14 -0.70
C SER A 84 -8.15 3.23 0.82
N ILE A 85 -9.15 3.83 1.47
CA ILE A 85 -9.25 3.93 2.94
C ILE A 85 -9.87 2.67 3.55
N CYS A 86 -10.87 2.08 2.89
CA CYS A 86 -11.56 0.87 3.36
C CYS A 86 -10.64 -0.26 3.86
N PRO A 87 -9.52 -0.61 3.19
CA PRO A 87 -8.67 -1.70 3.63
C PRO A 87 -7.96 -1.43 4.95
N PHE A 88 -7.78 -0.16 5.33
CA PHE A 88 -7.13 0.19 6.59
C PHE A 88 -8.02 -0.06 7.81
N LEU A 89 -9.33 -0.09 7.61
CA LEU A 89 -10.28 -0.48 8.66
C LEU A 89 -10.10 -1.93 9.10
N LEU A 90 -9.51 -2.74 8.23
CA LEU A 90 -9.28 -4.16 8.47
C LEU A 90 -8.05 -4.41 9.34
N PHE A 91 -7.11 -3.45 9.42
CA PHE A 91 -5.96 -3.55 10.30
C PHE A 91 -6.37 -3.18 11.73
N SER A 92 -6.87 -4.16 12.49
CA SER A 92 -7.21 -3.98 13.89
C SER A 92 -5.96 -4.05 14.77
N LEU A 93 -5.48 -2.93 15.31
CA LEU A 93 -4.56 -2.93 16.46
C LEU A 93 -5.38 -3.25 17.72
N SER A 94 -5.72 -4.54 17.90
CA SER A 94 -6.45 -5.01 19.08
C SER A 94 -5.57 -4.94 20.32
N PHE A 95 -5.96 -4.16 21.32
CA PHE A 95 -5.48 -4.33 22.70
C PHE A 95 -6.64 -4.06 23.65
N GLU A 96 -6.86 -4.96 24.61
CA GLU A 96 -7.79 -4.73 25.70
C GLU A 96 -7.10 -3.83 26.74
N ILE A 97 -7.56 -2.58 26.84
CA ILE A 97 -7.15 -1.66 27.90
C ILE A 97 -8.21 -1.76 29.01
N GLU A 98 -7.87 -2.44 30.10
CA GLU A 98 -8.82 -2.77 31.17
C GLU A 98 -9.30 -1.60 32.04
N SER A 99 -8.65 -0.42 32.03
CA SER A 99 -8.89 0.56 33.11
C SER A 99 -9.48 1.92 32.75
N LEU A 100 -9.58 2.32 31.47
CA LEU A 100 -10.24 3.58 31.10
C LEU A 100 -11.02 3.38 29.80
N THR A 101 -12.34 3.19 29.93
CA THR A 101 -13.35 3.12 28.86
C THR A 101 -12.91 2.31 27.63
N LYS A 102 -13.15 0.99 27.60
CA LYS A 102 -13.09 0.09 26.44
C LYS A 102 -12.68 0.76 25.11
N PHE A 103 -11.42 1.16 24.97
CA PHE A 103 -10.86 1.63 23.71
C PHE A 103 -10.44 0.40 22.94
N GLN A 104 -11.44 -0.39 22.60
CA GLN A 104 -11.29 -1.35 21.53
C GLN A 104 -11.32 -0.53 20.24
N VAL A 105 -10.15 -0.14 19.73
CA VAL A 105 -10.00 0.08 18.28
C VAL A 105 -9.93 -1.31 17.64
N VAL A 106 -10.99 -2.06 17.88
CA VAL A 106 -11.24 -3.38 17.36
C VAL A 106 -12.42 -3.19 16.46
N LEU A 107 -12.15 -2.87 15.20
CA LEU A 107 -13.09 -3.24 14.15
C LEU A 107 -12.93 -4.77 13.95
N LYS A 108 -13.36 -5.60 14.93
CA LYS A 108 -13.54 -7.06 14.73
C LYS A 108 -14.97 -7.30 14.23
N PRO A 109 -15.21 -8.38 13.46
CA PRO A 109 -14.48 -9.65 13.42
C PRO A 109 -13.53 -9.73 12.21
N GLY A 110 -12.37 -10.40 12.31
CA GLY A 110 -12.36 -11.85 12.49
C GLY A 110 -12.95 -12.60 11.28
N ASN A 111 -13.22 -11.90 10.16
CA ASN A 111 -13.75 -12.54 8.97
C ASN A 111 -12.63 -13.17 8.15
N PRO A 112 -12.82 -14.38 7.65
CA PRO A 112 -11.83 -15.02 6.79
C PRO A 112 -11.52 -14.29 5.49
N LEU A 113 -12.52 -13.55 5.03
CA LEU A 113 -12.48 -12.84 3.77
C LEU A 113 -11.73 -11.52 3.86
N THR A 114 -11.22 -11.13 5.04
CA THR A 114 -10.60 -9.81 5.30
C THR A 114 -9.52 -9.47 4.26
N LEU A 115 -8.69 -10.43 3.88
CA LEU A 115 -7.61 -10.18 2.89
C LEU A 115 -8.13 -10.15 1.46
N MET A 116 -9.15 -10.95 1.15
CA MET A 116 -9.84 -10.86 -0.13
C MET A 116 -10.53 -9.49 -0.25
N TYR A 117 -11.14 -8.99 0.82
CA TYR A 117 -11.70 -7.63 0.89
C TYR A 117 -10.64 -6.56 0.66
N PHE A 118 -9.44 -6.70 1.24
CA PHE A 118 -8.33 -5.80 0.96
C PHE A 118 -8.02 -5.74 -0.54
N LEU A 119 -7.87 -6.91 -1.18
CA LEU A 119 -7.48 -7.02 -2.57
C LEU A 119 -8.59 -6.57 -3.54
N VAL A 120 -9.84 -6.89 -3.24
CA VAL A 120 -11.02 -6.43 -3.99
C VAL A 120 -11.14 -4.90 -3.89
N SER A 121 -10.95 -4.33 -2.70
CA SER A 121 -10.98 -2.87 -2.52
C SER A 121 -9.90 -2.19 -3.34
N PHE A 122 -8.70 -2.76 -3.43
CA PHE A 122 -7.65 -2.25 -4.31
C PHE A 122 -8.06 -2.26 -5.79
N LEU A 123 -8.60 -3.39 -6.27
CA LEU A 123 -9.08 -3.50 -7.66
C LEU A 123 -10.18 -2.49 -7.97
N LEU A 124 -11.14 -2.32 -7.06
CA LEU A 124 -12.21 -1.33 -7.18
C LEU A 124 -11.69 0.10 -7.16
N GLY A 125 -10.61 0.38 -6.42
CA GLY A 125 -9.93 1.67 -6.42
C GLY A 125 -9.26 2.04 -7.76
N LEU A 126 -9.00 1.07 -8.64
CA LEU A 126 -8.38 1.32 -9.96
C LEU A 126 -9.38 1.74 -11.04
N PHE A 127 -10.63 1.27 -10.96
CA PHE A 127 -11.66 1.56 -11.97
C PHE A 127 -11.98 3.05 -12.14
N PRO A 128 -12.10 3.86 -11.07
CA PRO A 128 -12.42 5.27 -11.22
C PRO A 128 -11.38 6.06 -12.03
N ILE A 129 -10.12 5.62 -12.05
CA ILE A 129 -9.06 6.26 -12.86
C ILE A 129 -9.33 6.08 -14.36
N LEU A 130 -9.81 4.91 -14.77
CA LEU A 130 -10.21 4.64 -16.16
C LEU A 130 -11.43 5.45 -16.56
N VAL A 131 -12.46 5.44 -15.70
CA VAL A 131 -13.72 6.16 -15.94
C VAL A 131 -13.44 7.65 -16.07
N ASP A 132 -12.66 8.22 -15.15
CA ASP A 132 -12.28 9.64 -15.19
C ASP A 132 -11.54 10.00 -16.49
N SER A 133 -10.62 9.15 -16.92
CA SER A 133 -9.87 9.37 -18.17
C SER A 133 -10.74 9.27 -19.43
N TRP A 134 -11.75 8.41 -19.41
CA TRP A 134 -12.76 8.31 -20.47
C TRP A 134 -13.62 9.59 -20.52
N VAL A 135 -14.05 10.06 -19.35
CA VAL A 135 -14.84 11.28 -19.16
C VAL A 135 -14.10 12.53 -19.63
N CYS A 136 -12.77 12.59 -19.51
CA CYS A 136 -11.96 13.69 -20.05
C CYS A 136 -12.06 13.82 -21.59
N GLY A 137 -12.50 12.78 -22.31
CA GLY A 137 -12.79 12.84 -23.75
C GLY A 137 -11.57 13.11 -24.65
N LYS A 138 -10.35 12.87 -24.15
CA LYS A 138 -9.09 13.03 -24.90
C LYS A 138 -8.44 11.65 -25.06
N GLY A 139 -8.26 11.19 -26.31
CA GLY A 139 -7.79 9.83 -26.62
C GLY A 139 -6.45 9.47 -25.96
N PHE A 140 -5.51 10.41 -25.86
CA PHE A 140 -4.21 10.18 -25.22
C PHE A 140 -4.33 9.87 -23.71
N SER A 141 -5.19 10.58 -22.98
CA SER A 141 -5.41 10.32 -21.54
C SER A 141 -6.00 8.93 -21.30
N TYR A 142 -6.95 8.55 -22.14
CA TYR A 142 -7.60 7.23 -22.07
C TYR A 142 -6.62 6.10 -22.40
N ILE A 143 -5.77 6.27 -23.42
CA ILE A 143 -4.73 5.28 -23.75
C ILE A 143 -3.70 5.18 -22.62
N ALA A 144 -3.36 6.29 -21.98
CA ALA A 144 -2.44 6.31 -20.85
C ALA A 144 -3.02 5.58 -19.63
N SER A 145 -4.27 5.84 -19.27
CA SER A 145 -4.91 5.19 -18.11
C SER A 145 -5.23 3.72 -18.33
N THR A 146 -5.60 3.30 -19.54
CA THR A 146 -5.78 1.88 -19.90
C THR A 146 -4.48 1.10 -19.76
N ARG A 147 -3.35 1.68 -20.19
CA ARG A 147 -2.02 1.09 -19.98
C ARG A 147 -1.68 0.91 -18.51
N GLU A 148 -1.97 1.91 -17.69
CA GLU A 148 -1.75 1.83 -16.24
C GLU A 148 -2.66 0.79 -15.59
N PHE A 149 -3.93 0.74 -15.98
CA PHE A 149 -4.89 -0.22 -15.44
C PHE A 149 -4.48 -1.67 -15.73
N ILE A 150 -4.14 -1.99 -16.99
CA ILE A 150 -3.75 -3.36 -17.40
C ILE A 150 -2.58 -3.85 -16.54
N TRP A 151 -1.54 -3.03 -16.42
CA TRP A 151 -0.40 -3.40 -15.59
C TRP A 151 -0.81 -3.62 -14.13
N ARG A 152 -1.53 -2.66 -13.54
CA ARG A 152 -1.87 -2.67 -12.11
C ARG A 152 -2.79 -3.84 -11.77
N PHE A 153 -3.66 -4.20 -12.68
CA PHE A 153 -4.49 -5.38 -12.60
C PHE A 153 -3.65 -6.67 -12.55
N VAL A 154 -2.65 -6.81 -13.43
CA VAL A 154 -1.73 -7.97 -13.42
C VAL A 154 -0.92 -8.04 -12.11
N LEU A 155 -0.44 -6.90 -11.61
CA LEU A 155 0.24 -6.86 -10.30
C LEU A 155 -0.70 -7.21 -9.15
N ALA A 156 -1.96 -6.77 -9.17
CA ALA A 156 -2.94 -7.11 -8.16
C ALA A 156 -3.20 -8.62 -8.10
N ILE A 157 -3.34 -9.26 -9.26
CA ILE A 157 -3.48 -10.72 -9.36
C ILE A 157 -2.23 -11.43 -8.82
N THR A 158 -1.05 -10.92 -9.16
CA THR A 158 0.22 -11.48 -8.67
C THR A 158 0.27 -11.44 -7.14
N LEU A 159 -0.05 -10.28 -6.55
CA LEU A 159 -0.12 -10.09 -5.10
C LEU A 159 -1.18 -10.99 -4.46
N PHE A 160 -2.32 -11.21 -5.12
CA PHE A 160 -3.37 -12.10 -4.63
C PHE A 160 -2.87 -13.54 -4.45
N PHE A 161 -2.15 -14.09 -5.44
CA PHE A 161 -1.56 -15.43 -5.30
C PHE A 161 -0.49 -15.51 -4.20
N LEU A 162 0.32 -14.47 -4.05
CA LEU A 162 1.34 -14.41 -3.00
C LEU A 162 0.74 -14.35 -1.60
N VAL A 163 -0.30 -13.54 -1.42
CA VAL A 163 -1.03 -13.45 -0.14
C VAL A 163 -1.61 -14.82 0.20
N ILE A 164 -2.36 -15.45 -0.70
CA ILE A 164 -2.94 -16.78 -0.47
C ILE A 164 -1.86 -17.81 -0.10
N SER A 165 -0.75 -17.81 -0.84
CA SER A 165 0.34 -18.75 -0.61
C SER A 165 1.00 -18.57 0.77
N SER A 166 1.17 -17.32 1.23
CA SER A 166 1.66 -17.05 2.58
C SER A 166 0.72 -17.53 3.68
N PHE A 167 -0.59 -17.37 3.47
CA PHE A 167 -1.59 -17.88 4.42
C PHE A 167 -1.61 -19.40 4.52
N LEU A 168 -1.57 -20.08 3.37
CA LEU A 168 -1.53 -21.54 3.33
C LEU A 168 -0.30 -22.09 4.08
N SER A 169 0.85 -21.43 3.93
CA SER A 169 2.10 -21.80 4.59
C SER A 169 2.02 -21.74 6.12
N ASP A 170 1.32 -20.74 6.67
CA ASP A 170 1.37 -20.45 8.11
C ASP A 170 0.49 -21.38 8.95
N LYS A 171 -0.70 -21.76 8.48
CA LYS A 171 -1.65 -22.52 9.31
C LYS A 171 -2.53 -23.54 8.57
N GLY A 172 -2.23 -23.85 7.31
CA GLY A 172 -2.95 -24.86 6.54
C GLY A 172 -4.35 -24.44 6.06
N PRO A 173 -5.07 -25.31 5.34
CA PRO A 173 -6.28 -24.94 4.58
C PRO A 173 -7.49 -24.53 5.44
N GLU A 174 -7.56 -24.99 6.70
CA GLU A 174 -8.68 -24.70 7.61
C GLU A 174 -8.69 -23.24 8.12
N THR A 175 -7.56 -22.52 7.98
CA THR A 175 -7.43 -21.14 8.46
C THR A 175 -7.86 -20.07 7.48
N LEU A 176 -8.29 -20.46 6.29
CA LEU A 176 -9.05 -19.60 5.40
C LEU A 176 -10.41 -19.20 6.00
N GLN A 177 -10.77 -19.65 7.21
CA GLN A 177 -12.02 -19.29 7.91
C GLN A 177 -11.87 -18.30 9.10
N TYR A 178 -10.73 -18.20 9.79
CA TYR A 178 -10.62 -17.32 10.97
C TYR A 178 -9.17 -16.89 11.25
N LEU A 179 -8.77 -15.68 10.83
CA LEU A 179 -7.50 -15.12 11.29
C LEU A 179 -7.60 -13.62 11.59
N PRO A 180 -7.74 -13.22 12.86
CA PRO A 180 -7.35 -11.88 13.25
C PRO A 180 -5.82 -11.73 13.12
N PHE A 181 -5.34 -10.57 12.68
CA PHE A 181 -3.91 -10.27 12.55
C PHE A 181 -3.09 -10.52 13.84
N GLU A 182 -3.76 -10.56 14.99
CA GLU A 182 -3.19 -10.95 16.29
C GLU A 182 -2.61 -12.37 16.30
N GLU A 183 -3.31 -13.33 15.70
CA GLU A 183 -2.85 -14.73 15.75
C GLU A 183 -1.74 -15.03 14.75
N ILE A 184 -1.68 -14.29 13.64
CA ILE A 184 -0.54 -14.29 12.72
C ILE A 184 0.69 -13.80 13.51
N ASN A 185 0.54 -12.68 14.23
CA ASN A 185 1.62 -12.08 15.00
C ASN A 185 2.10 -12.95 16.18
N ASN A 186 1.19 -13.67 16.85
CA ASN A 186 1.52 -14.58 17.96
C ASN A 186 2.27 -15.86 17.52
N PHE A 187 2.14 -16.25 16.25
CA PHE A 187 2.88 -17.39 15.69
C PHE A 187 4.35 -17.06 15.40
N TRP A 188 4.66 -15.79 15.14
CA TRP A 188 6.02 -15.29 14.90
C TRP A 188 6.83 -15.04 16.19
N LYS A 189 6.64 -15.84 17.24
CA LYS A 189 7.51 -15.79 18.42
C LYS A 189 8.92 -16.29 18.03
N GLY A 190 9.92 -15.41 18.11
CA GLY A 190 11.33 -15.76 17.86
C GLY A 190 11.83 -15.36 16.46
N LEU A 191 12.60 -16.25 15.82
CA LEU A 191 13.19 -16.09 14.48
C LEU A 191 12.31 -16.64 13.36
N ASN A 192 11.10 -17.08 13.66
CA ASN A 192 10.28 -17.84 12.72
C ASN A 192 9.69 -17.01 11.59
N TRP A 193 10.10 -15.77 11.29
CA TRP A 193 9.41 -14.84 10.37
C TRP A 193 9.05 -15.40 8.98
N GLY A 194 7.99 -14.86 8.38
CA GLY A 194 7.48 -15.32 7.08
C GLY A 194 8.47 -15.15 5.94
N VAL A 195 9.43 -14.23 6.07
CA VAL A 195 10.58 -14.14 5.14
C VAL A 195 11.36 -15.47 5.08
N PHE A 196 11.53 -16.16 6.21
CA PHE A 196 12.27 -17.42 6.27
C PHE A 196 11.44 -18.62 5.82
N LYS A 197 10.14 -18.63 6.13
CA LYS A 197 9.24 -19.70 5.70
C LYS A 197 8.95 -19.66 4.21
N GLN A 198 8.80 -18.44 3.68
CA GLN A 198 8.44 -18.25 2.28
C GLN A 198 9.32 -17.19 1.61
N PRO A 199 10.62 -17.50 1.39
CA PRO A 199 11.56 -16.54 0.82
C PRO A 199 11.17 -16.15 -0.61
N ILE A 200 10.72 -17.10 -1.43
CA ILE A 200 10.31 -16.86 -2.82
C ILE A 200 9.12 -15.89 -2.84
N GLY A 201 8.11 -16.12 -2.01
CA GLY A 201 6.95 -15.24 -1.89
C GLY A 201 7.34 -13.83 -1.46
N SER A 202 8.22 -13.72 -0.46
CA SER A 202 8.67 -12.43 0.07
C SER A 202 9.42 -11.59 -0.98
N VAL A 203 10.31 -12.21 -1.76
CA VAL A 203 11.10 -11.53 -2.79
C VAL A 203 10.19 -11.06 -3.93
N VAL A 204 9.26 -11.89 -4.39
CA VAL A 204 8.32 -11.50 -5.47
C VAL A 204 7.39 -10.38 -4.99
N PHE A 205 6.93 -10.43 -3.75
CA PHE A 205 6.11 -9.36 -3.16
C PHE A 205 6.90 -8.05 -3.07
N PHE A 206 8.15 -8.12 -2.63
CA PHE A 206 9.04 -6.96 -2.56
C PHE A 206 9.28 -6.34 -3.95
N ILE A 207 9.51 -7.16 -4.98
CA ILE A 207 9.64 -6.67 -6.37
C ILE A 207 8.35 -5.99 -6.83
N CYS A 208 7.18 -6.54 -6.50
CA CYS A 208 5.90 -5.90 -6.80
C CYS A 208 5.74 -4.53 -6.13
N LEU A 209 6.19 -4.39 -4.88
CA LEU A 209 6.21 -3.10 -4.16
C LEU A 209 7.13 -2.09 -4.85
N THR A 210 8.33 -2.51 -5.27
CA THR A 210 9.27 -1.64 -6.00
C THR A 210 8.69 -1.17 -7.33
N LEU A 211 8.03 -2.06 -8.08
CA LEU A 211 7.36 -1.71 -9.33
C LEU A 211 6.18 -0.76 -9.12
N CYS A 212 5.44 -0.91 -8.02
CA CYS A 212 4.39 0.03 -7.63
C CYS A 212 4.95 1.43 -7.33
N LEU A 213 6.08 1.50 -6.62
CA LEU A 213 6.79 2.74 -6.30
C LEU A 213 7.41 3.39 -7.54
N ALA A 214 7.85 2.60 -8.52
CA ALA A 214 8.48 3.10 -9.75
C ALA A 214 7.59 4.06 -10.56
N ARG A 215 6.27 3.97 -10.35
CA ARG A 215 5.28 4.92 -10.85
C ARG A 215 5.32 6.28 -10.12
N LYS A 216 5.49 6.28 -8.80
CA LYS A 216 5.09 7.40 -7.92
C LYS A 216 5.96 8.67 -8.01
N ASN A 217 7.26 8.54 -8.28
CA ASN A 217 8.18 9.60 -7.92
C ASN A 217 8.52 10.60 -9.03
N HIS A 218 8.24 11.86 -8.70
CA HIS A 218 8.41 13.10 -9.48
C HIS A 218 9.84 13.67 -9.44
N PHE A 219 10.88 12.86 -9.22
CA PHE A 219 12.24 13.36 -9.30
C PHE A 219 12.61 13.61 -10.76
N GLY A 220 12.65 14.89 -11.13
CA GLY A 220 12.55 15.44 -12.50
C GLY A 220 13.73 15.19 -13.44
N PHE A 221 14.28 13.98 -13.52
CA PHE A 221 15.47 13.71 -14.34
C PHE A 221 15.38 12.55 -15.34
N SER A 222 14.20 11.99 -15.65
CA SER A 222 14.09 11.13 -16.85
C SER A 222 12.81 11.36 -17.65
N SER A 223 12.98 11.65 -18.93
CA SER A 223 11.92 11.88 -19.92
C SER A 223 11.30 10.59 -20.47
N THR A 224 11.60 9.42 -19.90
CA THR A 224 11.32 8.14 -20.56
C THR A 224 10.49 7.18 -19.71
N GLY A 225 9.34 6.77 -20.25
CA GLY A 225 8.67 5.51 -19.88
C GLY A 225 7.31 5.66 -19.20
N THR A 226 7.28 5.51 -17.87
CA THR A 226 6.05 5.51 -17.05
C THR A 226 5.68 6.89 -16.51
N ARG A 227 6.67 7.77 -16.31
CA ARG A 227 6.44 9.17 -15.89
C ARG A 227 5.72 9.99 -16.97
N SER A 228 5.90 9.66 -18.26
CA SER A 228 5.14 10.31 -19.34
C SER A 228 3.66 9.98 -19.27
N VAL A 229 3.32 8.73 -18.92
CA VAL A 229 1.93 8.26 -18.78
C VAL A 229 1.20 9.02 -17.67
N ILE A 230 1.87 9.26 -16.53
CA ILE A 230 1.28 10.04 -15.42
C ILE A 230 1.16 11.52 -15.77
N LYS A 231 2.14 12.07 -16.50
CA LYS A 231 2.08 13.45 -17.00
C LYS A 231 0.95 13.62 -18.01
N GLU A 232 0.73 12.63 -18.88
CA GLU A 232 -0.37 12.57 -19.84
C GLU A 232 -1.71 12.51 -19.10
N ILE A 233 -1.89 11.59 -18.15
CA ILE A 233 -3.09 11.50 -17.28
C ILE A 233 -3.31 12.85 -16.57
N GLY A 234 -2.33 13.32 -15.81
CA GLY A 234 -2.44 14.52 -14.99
C GLY A 234 -2.60 15.85 -15.73
N SER A 235 -2.22 15.91 -17.01
CA SER A 235 -2.35 17.13 -17.82
C SER A 235 -3.80 17.50 -18.15
N TYR A 236 -4.73 16.54 -18.03
CA TYR A 236 -6.12 16.71 -18.44
C TYR A 236 -7.12 16.66 -17.28
N HIS A 237 -6.65 16.37 -16.07
CA HIS A 237 -7.47 16.36 -14.87
C HIS A 237 -7.48 17.73 -14.19
N ASN A 238 -8.58 18.02 -13.51
CA ASN A 238 -8.62 19.12 -12.56
C ASN A 238 -7.55 18.91 -11.49
N ALA A 239 -6.87 20.00 -11.09
CA ALA A 239 -5.77 19.96 -10.15
C ALA A 239 -6.15 19.25 -8.82
N LEU A 240 -7.40 19.45 -8.38
CA LEU A 240 -7.95 18.83 -7.19
C LEU A 240 -8.19 17.33 -7.37
N SER A 241 -8.93 16.90 -8.40
CA SER A 241 -9.17 15.48 -8.69
C SER A 241 -7.86 14.72 -8.88
N PHE A 242 -6.88 15.31 -9.58
CA PHE A 242 -5.57 14.72 -9.78
C PHE A 242 -4.81 14.47 -8.47
N ASN A 243 -4.83 15.44 -7.55
CA ASN A 243 -4.18 15.30 -6.25
C ASN A 243 -4.87 14.26 -5.37
N ILE A 244 -6.20 14.15 -5.45
CA ILE A 244 -7.00 13.12 -4.79
C ILE A 244 -6.63 11.72 -5.31
N PHE A 245 -6.48 11.53 -6.63
CA PHE A 245 -6.00 10.27 -7.20
C PHE A 245 -4.58 9.93 -6.76
N LYS A 246 -3.69 10.92 -6.75
CA LYS A 246 -2.31 10.74 -6.25
C LYS A 246 -2.28 10.32 -4.78
N LEU A 247 -3.16 10.90 -3.97
CA LEU A 247 -3.31 10.52 -2.57
C LEU A 247 -3.85 9.08 -2.43
N SER A 248 -4.90 8.73 -3.18
CA SER A 248 -5.48 7.38 -3.21
C SER A 248 -4.42 6.32 -3.55
N ASP A 249 -3.60 6.55 -4.57
CA ASP A 249 -2.49 5.66 -4.91
C ASP A 249 -1.45 5.53 -3.78
N ASN A 250 -1.24 6.60 -3.03
CA ASN A 250 -0.33 6.60 -1.91
C ASN A 250 -0.86 5.78 -0.73
N LEU A 251 -2.16 5.89 -0.45
CA LEU A 251 -2.85 5.04 0.52
C LEU A 251 -2.79 3.57 0.10
N ASN A 252 -3.11 3.22 -1.14
CA ASN A 252 -3.06 1.83 -1.59
C ASN A 252 -1.67 1.19 -1.44
N TYR A 253 -0.63 1.91 -1.81
CA TYR A 253 0.76 1.46 -1.60
C TYR A 253 1.12 1.31 -0.12
N LEU A 254 0.67 2.24 0.74
CA LEU A 254 0.83 2.11 2.18
C LEU A 254 0.16 0.82 2.69
N GLY A 255 -1.03 0.52 2.19
CA GLY A 255 -1.73 -0.73 2.50
C GLY A 255 -0.91 -1.96 2.13
N PHE A 256 -0.28 -1.98 0.95
CA PHE A 256 0.59 -3.09 0.55
C PHE A 256 1.88 -3.18 1.37
N LEU A 257 2.46 -2.04 1.80
CA LEU A 257 3.59 -2.04 2.72
C LEU A 257 3.21 -2.63 4.08
N LEU A 258 2.05 -2.25 4.61
CA LEU A 258 1.52 -2.82 5.84
C LEU A 258 1.30 -4.32 5.69
N LEU A 259 0.65 -4.76 4.62
CA LEU A 259 0.46 -6.19 4.33
C LEU A 259 1.79 -6.94 4.30
N PHE A 260 2.82 -6.41 3.64
CA PHE A 260 4.14 -7.04 3.61
C PHE A 260 4.72 -7.21 5.02
N VAL A 261 4.63 -6.16 5.85
CA VAL A 261 5.12 -6.21 7.23
C VAL A 261 4.34 -7.22 8.08
N PHE A 262 3.02 -7.28 7.92
CA PHE A 262 2.18 -8.26 8.64
C PHE A 262 2.47 -9.71 8.23
N LEU A 263 2.59 -9.98 6.92
CA LEU A 263 2.77 -11.33 6.41
C LEU A 263 4.19 -11.85 6.59
N TYR A 264 5.20 -11.03 6.30
CA TYR A 264 6.58 -11.52 6.23
C TYR A 264 7.43 -11.11 7.44
N LEU A 265 7.19 -9.95 8.05
CA LEU A 265 8.03 -9.40 9.15
C LEU A 265 7.37 -9.46 10.53
N GLY A 266 6.27 -10.22 10.65
CA GLY A 266 5.55 -10.44 11.90
C GLY A 266 4.82 -9.23 12.45
N GLY A 267 4.42 -8.27 11.61
CA GLY A 267 3.54 -7.17 12.02
C GLY A 267 4.06 -6.39 13.22
N TRP A 268 3.22 -6.26 14.25
CA TRP A 268 3.56 -5.60 15.51
C TRP A 268 4.16 -6.54 16.56
N SER A 269 4.30 -7.86 16.30
CA SER A 269 4.98 -8.70 17.27
C SER A 269 6.46 -8.35 17.32
N SER A 270 6.91 -8.13 18.54
CA SER A 270 8.31 -8.01 18.90
C SER A 270 8.86 -9.38 19.26
N HIS A 271 10.18 -9.54 19.17
CA HIS A 271 10.86 -10.65 19.84
C HIS A 271 10.40 -10.70 21.31
N SER A 272 10.19 -11.92 21.83
CA SER A 272 9.58 -12.24 23.14
C SER A 272 10.09 -11.40 24.33
N VAL A 273 11.29 -10.86 24.20
CA VAL A 273 11.95 -9.96 25.16
C VAL A 273 11.12 -8.73 25.50
N LEU A 274 10.45 -8.10 24.52
CA LEU A 274 9.66 -6.87 24.76
C LEU A 274 8.32 -7.14 25.46
N ASP A 275 7.71 -8.31 25.18
CA ASP A 275 6.47 -8.73 25.86
C ASP A 275 6.75 -9.14 27.31
N GLN A 276 7.96 -9.61 27.63
CA GLN A 276 8.35 -10.01 28.99
C GLN A 276 8.80 -8.82 29.86
N MET A 277 9.36 -7.77 29.27
CA MET A 277 9.92 -6.63 30.03
C MET A 277 8.89 -5.56 30.43
N ILE A 278 7.71 -5.53 29.81
CA ILE A 278 6.74 -4.43 29.99
C ILE A 278 5.44 -4.98 30.58
N GLN A 279 5.28 -4.85 31.90
CA GLN A 279 4.05 -5.25 32.61
C GLN A 279 2.89 -4.26 32.43
N LYS A 280 3.13 -3.06 31.87
CA LYS A 280 2.09 -2.03 31.69
C LYS A 280 1.41 -2.14 30.31
N PRO A 281 0.10 -2.44 30.23
CA PRO A 281 -0.60 -2.71 28.96
C PRO A 281 -0.65 -1.49 28.04
N PHE A 282 -0.79 -0.29 28.60
CA PHE A 282 -0.82 0.95 27.83
C PHE A 282 0.51 1.26 27.15
N LEU A 283 1.63 1.07 27.85
CA LEU A 283 2.95 1.37 27.31
C LEU A 283 3.31 0.37 26.20
N LEU A 284 2.92 -0.90 26.37
CA LEU A 284 3.06 -1.95 25.38
C LEU A 284 2.29 -1.64 24.07
N PHE A 285 1.08 -1.08 24.17
CA PHE A 285 0.29 -0.64 23.01
C PHE A 285 1.05 0.37 22.14
N PHE A 286 1.52 1.46 22.75
CA PHE A 286 2.25 2.51 22.04
C PHE A 286 3.53 1.96 21.42
N LEU A 287 4.26 1.11 22.14
CA LEU A 287 5.51 0.55 21.67
C LEU A 287 5.31 -0.39 20.48
N LYS A 288 4.26 -1.22 20.50
CA LYS A 288 3.86 -2.08 19.37
C LYS A 288 3.40 -1.28 18.14
N GLY A 289 2.64 -0.21 18.35
CA GLY A 289 2.27 0.74 17.29
C GLY A 289 3.50 1.40 16.66
N ILE A 290 4.43 1.89 17.49
CA ILE A 290 5.69 2.48 17.04
C ILE A 290 6.54 1.45 16.28
N LEU A 291 6.66 0.22 16.78
CA LEU A 291 7.40 -0.85 16.10
C LEU A 291 6.85 -1.15 14.70
N LEU A 292 5.52 -1.19 14.55
CA LEU A 292 4.89 -1.38 13.25
C LEU A 292 5.19 -0.19 12.30
N LEU A 293 5.12 1.05 12.79
CA LEU A 293 5.45 2.24 12.02
C LEU A 293 6.94 2.28 11.64
N VAL A 294 7.82 1.84 12.53
CA VAL A 294 9.27 1.76 12.27
C VAL A 294 9.56 0.67 11.24
N LYS A 295 9.02 -0.55 11.40
CA LYS A 295 9.19 -1.64 10.42
C LYS A 295 8.69 -1.24 9.04
N THR A 296 7.49 -0.66 8.95
CA THR A 296 6.93 -0.17 7.68
C THR A 296 7.77 0.93 7.05
N SER A 297 8.30 1.86 7.86
CA SER A 297 9.22 2.90 7.38
C SER A 297 10.53 2.32 6.87
N ILE A 298 11.10 1.32 7.55
CA ILE A 298 12.33 0.63 7.10
C ILE A 298 12.10 -0.08 5.76
N VAL A 299 11.02 -0.84 5.63
CA VAL A 299 10.66 -1.51 4.36
C VAL A 299 10.47 -0.46 3.26
N HIS A 300 9.78 0.64 3.55
CA HIS A 300 9.60 1.73 2.60
C HIS A 300 10.95 2.31 2.12
N LEU A 301 11.87 2.61 3.05
CA LEU A 301 13.20 3.14 2.72
C LEU A 301 14.02 2.15 1.88
N LEU A 302 13.91 0.84 2.16
CA LEU A 302 14.55 -0.21 1.36
C LEU A 302 13.98 -0.25 -0.06
N VAL A 303 12.65 -0.29 -0.21
CA VAL A 303 11.98 -0.29 -1.52
C VAL A 303 12.35 0.98 -2.30
N PHE A 304 12.40 2.14 -1.65
CA PHE A 304 12.79 3.40 -2.26
C PHE A 304 14.28 3.44 -2.64
N GLY A 305 15.16 2.89 -1.80
CA GLY A 305 16.59 2.78 -2.12
C GLY A 305 16.85 1.89 -3.34
N VAL A 306 16.16 0.76 -3.43
CA VAL A 306 16.22 -0.13 -4.60
C VAL A 306 15.65 0.57 -5.83
N TYR A 307 14.53 1.29 -5.69
CA TYR A 307 13.96 2.07 -6.79
C TYR A 307 14.95 3.10 -7.35
N LEU A 308 15.65 3.84 -6.49
CA LEU A 308 16.63 4.83 -6.93
C LEU A 308 17.81 4.21 -7.69
N SER A 309 18.09 2.93 -7.45
CA SER A 309 19.17 2.20 -8.09
C SER A 309 18.76 1.62 -9.46
N ILE A 310 17.46 1.53 -9.77
CA ILE A 310 16.93 0.90 -10.98
C ILE A 310 16.63 1.97 -12.05
N PRO A 311 17.11 1.80 -13.30
CA PRO A 311 16.77 2.72 -14.38
C PRO A 311 15.27 2.68 -14.70
N SER A 312 14.71 3.81 -15.15
CA SER A 312 13.27 3.91 -15.44
C SER A 312 12.83 2.91 -16.51
N LEU A 313 11.93 2.01 -16.12
CA LEU A 313 11.40 0.96 -16.99
C LEU A 313 10.38 1.54 -17.97
N LYS A 314 10.49 1.18 -19.26
CA LYS A 314 9.44 1.46 -20.26
C LYS A 314 8.21 0.60 -19.93
N TRP A 315 7.00 1.14 -20.13
CA TRP A 315 5.75 0.42 -19.88
C TRP A 315 5.72 -1.01 -20.44
N LYS A 316 6.09 -1.18 -21.73
CA LYS A 316 6.13 -2.50 -22.40
C LYS A 316 7.00 -3.52 -21.65
N HIS A 317 8.14 -3.09 -21.13
CA HIS A 317 9.08 -4.00 -20.45
C HIS A 317 8.50 -4.50 -19.16
N ALA A 318 7.80 -3.65 -18.43
CA ALA A 318 7.43 -4.02 -17.09
C ALA A 318 6.00 -4.56 -16.96
N VAL A 319 5.15 -4.41 -18.00
CA VAL A 319 4.07 -5.37 -18.28
C VAL A 319 4.64 -6.75 -18.61
N LYS A 320 5.68 -6.82 -19.43
CA LYS A 320 6.31 -8.10 -19.77
C LYS A 320 6.89 -8.78 -18.52
N VAL A 321 7.50 -8.01 -17.61
CA VAL A 321 8.02 -8.56 -16.34
C VAL A 321 6.90 -9.06 -15.44
N SER A 322 5.84 -8.26 -15.25
CA SER A 322 4.72 -8.68 -14.38
C SER A 322 4.00 -9.91 -14.93
N LEU A 323 3.73 -9.95 -16.23
CA LEU A 323 2.98 -11.04 -16.85
C LEU A 323 3.82 -12.30 -17.09
N ARG A 324 5.05 -12.18 -17.60
CA ARG A 324 5.87 -13.35 -17.99
C ARG A 324 6.73 -13.91 -16.87
N TYR A 325 7.03 -13.14 -15.84
CA TYR A 325 7.88 -13.60 -14.73
C TYR A 325 7.12 -13.58 -13.41
N LEU A 326 6.62 -12.43 -12.97
CA LEU A 326 6.07 -12.33 -11.61
C LEU A 326 4.82 -13.18 -11.40
N LEU A 327 3.87 -13.16 -12.34
CA LEU A 327 2.66 -13.97 -12.27
C LEU A 327 2.93 -15.49 -12.28
N PRO A 328 3.70 -16.06 -13.23
CA PRO A 328 3.97 -17.50 -13.19
C PRO A 328 4.79 -17.90 -11.97
N ILE A 329 5.70 -17.05 -11.48
CA ILE A 329 6.45 -17.33 -10.25
C ILE A 329 5.52 -17.33 -9.03
N SER A 330 4.54 -16.41 -8.94
CA SER A 330 3.60 -16.40 -7.82
C SER A 330 2.66 -17.62 -7.84
N VAL A 331 2.22 -18.05 -9.02
CA VAL A 331 1.44 -19.29 -9.19
C VAL A 331 2.29 -20.51 -8.84
N PHE A 332 3.54 -20.57 -9.31
CA PHE A 332 4.46 -21.65 -8.96
C PHE A 332 4.70 -21.74 -7.45
N ASN A 333 4.90 -20.61 -6.79
CA ASN A 333 5.04 -20.52 -5.33
C ASN A 333 3.78 -21.03 -4.60
N LEU A 334 2.58 -20.69 -5.10
CA LEU A 334 1.33 -21.23 -4.56
C LEU A 334 1.25 -22.75 -4.71
N VAL A 335 1.52 -23.27 -5.91
CA VAL A 335 1.52 -24.73 -6.15
C VAL A 335 2.54 -25.43 -5.27
N LEU A 336 3.73 -24.87 -5.09
CA LEU A 336 4.76 -25.42 -4.21
C LEU A 336 4.29 -25.47 -2.76
N THR A 337 3.63 -24.41 -2.26
CA THR A 337 3.04 -24.43 -0.91
C THR A 337 1.95 -25.48 -0.76
N LEU A 338 1.11 -25.70 -1.79
CA LEU A 338 0.07 -26.74 -1.76
C LEU A 338 0.66 -28.15 -1.78
N VAL A 339 1.64 -28.41 -2.63
CA VAL A 339 2.34 -29.71 -2.70
C VAL A 339 3.00 -30.01 -1.36
N TRP A 340 3.65 -29.02 -0.77
CA TRP A 340 4.29 -29.15 0.53
C TRP A 340 3.27 -29.54 1.61
N LEU A 341 2.15 -28.80 1.74
CA LEU A 341 1.07 -29.13 2.67
C LEU A 341 0.50 -30.54 2.47
N TYR A 342 0.33 -30.97 1.21
CA TYR A 342 -0.15 -32.31 0.89
C TYR A 342 0.84 -33.40 1.32
N THR A 343 2.13 -33.22 1.02
CA THR A 343 3.17 -34.20 1.34
C THR A 343 3.40 -34.37 2.85
N TYR A 344 3.30 -33.27 3.62
CA TYR A 344 3.56 -33.28 5.06
C TYR A 344 2.27 -33.36 5.91
N LYS A 345 1.15 -33.81 5.33
CA LYS A 345 -0.14 -33.98 6.03
C LYS A 345 -0.55 -32.76 6.87
N GLY A 346 -0.36 -31.55 6.34
CA GLY A 346 -0.87 -30.33 6.96
C GLY A 346 -0.07 -29.79 8.15
N THR A 347 1.14 -30.27 8.43
CA THR A 347 2.03 -29.52 9.32
C THR A 347 2.38 -28.19 8.65
N SER A 348 2.20 -27.06 9.33
CA SER A 348 2.59 -25.73 8.84
C SER A 348 4.11 -25.55 8.84
N LEU A 349 4.63 -24.72 7.92
CA LEU A 349 6.08 -24.46 7.74
C LEU A 349 6.67 -23.79 8.98
#